data_AF-A0A0U5IMH3-F1
#
_entry.id   AF-A0A0U5IMH3-F1
#
_cell.length_a   1.000
_cell.length_b   1.000
_cell.length_c   1.000
_cell.angle_alpha   90.00
_cell.angle_beta   90.00
_cell.angle_gamma   90.00
#
_symmetry.space_group_name_H-M   'P 1'
#
loop_
_entity.id
_entity.type
_entity.pdbx_description
1 polymer ?
#
loop_
_entity_poly.entity_id
_entity_poly.type
_entity_poly.pdbx_seq_one_letter_code
_entity_poly.pdbx_strand_id
1 'polypeptide(L)'
;MTTLDRVIHIGTAYTRSINLTRDADAPDLIRAYVPTSRAVQALERMADGLSGSAHQRALALIGPYGTGKSVFGLFAAAVLSEPAAEQHSAAMAVLETTAPDLAARFCAAHPNGRGFLRVAINGIPDSLIRQLMLGLALAVEQAGLPGVLVDDILVEYEP
;
A
#
# COMPACT_ATOMS: atom_id res chain seq x y z
N MET A 1 -11.68 25.61 32.62
CA MET A 1 -12.59 24.65 31.95
C MET A 1 -11.96 24.26 30.63
N THR A 2 -11.66 22.97 30.43
CA THR A 2 -11.26 22.43 29.13
C THR A 2 -12.50 22.22 28.29
N THR A 3 -12.55 22.89 27.14
CA THR A 3 -13.63 22.76 26.15
C THR A 3 -13.37 21.55 25.25
N LEU A 4 -14.43 20.98 24.67
CA LEU A 4 -14.38 19.75 23.86
C LEU A 4 -13.41 19.85 22.67
N ASP A 5 -13.28 21.03 22.06
CA ASP A 5 -12.37 21.32 20.94
C ASP A 5 -10.89 21.20 21.31
N ARG A 6 -10.55 21.23 22.61
CA ARG A 6 -9.18 21.04 23.10
C ARG A 6 -8.81 19.57 23.30
N VAL A 7 -9.78 18.67 23.25
CA VAL A 7 -9.60 17.23 23.51
C VAL A 7 -9.99 16.39 22.30
N ILE A 8 -10.93 16.86 21.48
CA ILE A 8 -11.39 16.19 20.28
C ILE A 8 -11.01 17.03 19.06
N HIS A 9 -10.23 16.44 18.17
CA HIS A 9 -9.85 17.02 16.89
C HIS A 9 -10.41 16.19 15.74
N ILE A 10 -10.90 16.86 14.70
CA ILE A 10 -11.34 16.20 13.47
C ILE A 10 -10.11 16.03 12.58
N GLY A 11 -9.82 14.79 12.19
CA GLY A 11 -8.76 14.51 11.22
C GLY A 11 -9.11 15.06 9.84
N THR A 12 -8.28 15.96 9.31
CA THR A 12 -8.46 16.60 7.99
C THR A 12 -7.62 15.97 6.89
N ALA A 13 -6.95 14.85 7.17
CA ALA A 13 -6.05 14.18 6.24
C ALA A 13 -6.76 13.71 4.96
N TYR A 14 -8.03 13.30 5.06
CA TYR A 14 -8.80 12.75 3.93
C TYR A 14 -9.90 13.70 3.45
N THR A 15 -9.52 14.92 3.08
CA THR A 15 -10.45 15.95 2.54
C THR A 15 -10.61 15.90 1.03
N ARG A 16 -9.80 15.10 0.34
CA ARG A 16 -9.84 14.87 -1.11
C ARG A 16 -9.86 13.38 -1.42
N SER A 17 -10.31 13.01 -2.61
CA SER A 17 -10.17 11.64 -3.10
C SER A 17 -8.70 11.24 -3.22
N ILE A 18 -8.42 10.02 -2.75
CA ILE A 18 -7.12 9.36 -2.84
C ILE A 18 -6.85 8.92 -4.29
N ASN A 19 -5.64 9.20 -4.77
CA ASN A 19 -5.08 8.65 -5.98
C ASN A 19 -3.89 7.76 -5.60
N LEU A 20 -3.94 6.46 -5.93
CA LEU A 20 -2.95 5.50 -5.43
C LEU A 20 -1.53 5.82 -5.92
N THR A 21 -1.38 6.21 -7.18
CA THR A 21 -0.07 6.53 -7.78
C THR A 21 0.51 7.82 -7.21
N ARG A 22 -0.30 8.89 -7.09
CA ARG A 22 0.18 10.19 -6.58
C ARG A 22 0.45 10.15 -5.07
N ASP A 23 -0.41 9.46 -4.33
CA ASP A 23 -0.40 9.51 -2.86
C ASP A 23 0.40 8.34 -2.24
N ALA A 24 1.06 7.51 -3.06
CA ALA A 24 1.82 6.31 -2.68
C ALA A 24 2.91 6.58 -1.62
N ASP A 25 3.48 7.78 -1.64
CA ASP A 25 4.62 8.17 -0.82
C ASP A 25 4.28 9.30 0.15
N ALA A 26 3.00 9.47 0.51
CA ALA A 26 2.55 10.48 1.46
C ALA A 26 2.43 9.90 2.89
N PRO A 27 3.50 9.92 3.73
CA PRO A 27 3.50 9.29 5.05
C PRO A 27 2.46 9.89 5.99
N ASP A 28 2.07 11.15 5.82
CA ASP A 28 1.01 11.78 6.64
C ASP A 28 -0.36 11.13 6.42
N LEU A 29 -0.67 10.69 5.19
CA LEU A 29 -1.89 9.94 4.90
C LEU A 29 -1.84 8.53 5.50
N ILE A 30 -0.65 7.95 5.67
CA ILE A 30 -0.46 6.65 6.31
C ILE A 30 -0.64 6.76 7.83
N ARG A 31 0.00 7.77 8.46
CA ARG A 31 -0.11 8.04 9.89
C ARG A 31 -1.54 8.35 10.33
N ALA A 32 -2.30 9.04 9.48
CA ALA A 32 -3.69 9.38 9.75
C ALA A 32 -4.67 8.20 9.56
N TYR A 33 -4.19 7.04 9.08
CA TYR A 33 -5.07 5.91 8.81
C TYR A 33 -5.53 5.26 10.11
N VAL A 34 -6.84 5.00 10.19
CA VAL A 34 -7.45 4.29 11.31
C VAL A 34 -7.95 2.94 10.77
N PRO A 35 -7.19 1.83 10.98
CA PRO A 35 -7.60 0.53 10.50
C PRO A 35 -8.92 0.10 11.15
N THR A 36 -9.89 -0.26 10.32
CA THR A 36 -11.14 -0.87 10.79
C THR A 36 -10.98 -2.38 10.93
N SER A 37 -11.89 -3.05 11.63
CA SER A 37 -11.90 -4.53 11.71
C SER A 37 -11.92 -5.20 10.33
N ARG A 38 -12.60 -4.60 9.34
CA ARG A 38 -12.61 -5.09 7.95
C ARG A 38 -11.27 -4.90 7.25
N ALA A 39 -10.58 -3.79 7.53
CA ALA A 39 -9.24 -3.55 7.00
C ALA A 39 -8.24 -4.55 7.57
N VAL A 40 -8.30 -4.82 8.87
CA VAL A 40 -7.47 -5.83 9.53
C VAL A 40 -7.70 -7.21 8.91
N GLN A 41 -8.95 -7.64 8.73
CA GLN A 41 -9.27 -8.91 8.06
C GLN A 41 -8.77 -8.98 6.60
N ALA A 42 -8.79 -7.87 5.87
CA ALA A 42 -8.27 -7.82 4.50
C ALA A 42 -6.73 -7.94 4.49
N LEU A 43 -6.05 -7.32 5.46
CA LEU A 43 -4.61 -7.49 5.64
C LEU A 43 -4.22 -8.89 6.09
N GLU A 44 -5.02 -9.55 6.94
CA GLU A 44 -4.80 -10.95 7.33
C GLU A 44 -4.79 -11.87 6.10
N ARG A 45 -5.80 -11.74 5.22
CA ARG A 45 -5.86 -12.50 3.96
C ARG A 45 -4.66 -12.20 3.05
N MET A 46 -4.19 -10.95 3.05
CA MET A 46 -2.99 -10.57 2.31
C MET A 46 -1.75 -11.25 2.88
N ALA A 47 -1.57 -11.21 4.21
CA ALA A 47 -0.48 -11.89 4.89
C ALA A 47 -0.51 -13.42 4.70
N ASP A 48 -1.70 -14.03 4.66
CA ASP A 48 -1.86 -15.45 4.32
C ASP A 48 -1.34 -15.74 2.90
N GLY A 49 -1.67 -14.89 1.93
CA GLY A 49 -1.22 -14.99 0.55
C GLY A 49 0.29 -14.83 0.35
N LEU A 50 0.97 -14.15 1.27
CA LEU A 50 2.44 -13.99 1.25
C LEU A 50 3.18 -15.20 1.81
N SER A 51 2.50 -16.09 2.53
CA SER A 51 3.11 -17.34 2.99
C SER A 51 3.44 -18.26 1.79
N GLY A 52 4.65 -18.82 1.75
CA GLY A 52 5.21 -19.48 0.57
C GLY A 52 4.44 -20.69 0.02
N SER A 53 3.45 -21.20 0.73
CA SER A 53 2.55 -22.29 0.31
C SER A 53 1.21 -21.82 -0.24
N ALA A 54 0.92 -20.51 -0.29
CA ALA A 54 -0.39 -20.00 -0.65
C ALA A 54 -0.58 -19.86 -2.18
N HIS A 55 -1.71 -20.38 -2.67
CA HIS A 55 -2.13 -20.27 -4.07
C HIS A 55 -2.97 -19.00 -4.36
N GLN A 56 -3.40 -18.25 -3.34
CA GLN A 56 -4.26 -17.08 -3.48
C GLN A 56 -3.50 -15.78 -3.16
N ARG A 57 -2.93 -15.17 -4.19
CA ARG A 57 -2.14 -13.91 -4.10
C ARG A 57 -2.84 -12.68 -4.67
N ALA A 58 -4.04 -12.85 -5.22
CA ALA A 58 -4.87 -11.77 -5.73
C ALA A 58 -6.09 -11.56 -4.82
N LEU A 59 -6.36 -10.30 -4.46
CA LEU A 59 -7.47 -9.91 -3.59
C LEU A 59 -8.30 -8.82 -4.27
N ALA A 60 -9.62 -8.95 -4.17
CA ALA A 60 -10.57 -7.92 -4.60
C ALA A 60 -11.20 -7.25 -3.37
N LEU A 61 -10.97 -5.95 -3.20
CA LEU A 61 -11.59 -5.16 -2.15
C LEU A 61 -12.83 -4.43 -2.68
N ILE A 62 -14.01 -4.90 -2.28
CA ILE A 62 -15.30 -4.38 -2.76
C ILE A 62 -16.02 -3.67 -1.61
N GLY A 63 -16.59 -2.50 -1.90
CA GLY A 63 -17.36 -1.74 -0.92
C GLY A 63 -17.88 -0.43 -1.49
N PRO A 64 -18.87 0.21 -0.83
CA PRO A 64 -19.47 1.47 -1.27
C PRO A 64 -18.45 2.59 -1.48
N TYR A 65 -18.82 3.61 -2.25
CA TYR A 65 -17.98 4.81 -2.39
C TYR A 65 -17.76 5.47 -1.01
N GLY A 66 -16.56 6.01 -0.78
CA GLY A 66 -16.22 6.69 0.47
C GLY A 66 -15.85 5.79 1.65
N THR A 67 -15.88 4.45 1.53
CA THR A 67 -15.53 3.54 2.64
C THR A 67 -14.02 3.30 2.83
N GLY A 68 -13.17 4.18 2.28
CA GLY A 68 -11.72 4.12 2.51
C GLY A 68 -10.95 3.03 1.75
N LYS A 69 -11.50 2.39 0.71
CA LYS A 69 -10.82 1.34 -0.07
C LYS A 69 -9.45 1.77 -0.64
N SER A 70 -9.39 2.97 -1.21
CA SER A 70 -8.14 3.50 -1.76
C SER A 70 -7.14 3.87 -0.67
N VAL A 71 -7.61 4.41 0.46
CA VAL A 71 -6.75 4.68 1.63
C VAL A 71 -6.18 3.36 2.18
N PHE A 72 -7.00 2.31 2.26
CA PHE A 72 -6.54 0.96 2.58
C PHE A 72 -5.47 0.49 1.61
N GLY A 73 -5.65 0.72 0.30
CA GLY A 73 -4.64 0.38 -0.71
C GLY A 73 -3.29 1.05 -0.46
N LEU A 74 -3.30 2.36 -0.12
CA LEU A 74 -2.08 3.08 0.28
C LEU A 74 -1.46 2.48 1.54
N PHE A 75 -2.27 2.22 2.56
CA PHE A 75 -1.81 1.65 3.82
C PHE A 75 -1.20 0.26 3.64
N ALA A 76 -1.88 -0.63 2.91
CA ALA A 76 -1.38 -1.96 2.62
C ALA A 76 -0.09 -1.91 1.79
N ALA A 77 -0.01 -1.00 0.81
CA ALA A 77 1.22 -0.78 0.05
C ALA A 77 2.36 -0.29 0.96
N ALA A 78 2.10 0.60 1.91
CA ALA A 78 3.10 1.07 2.86
C ALA A 78 3.58 -0.04 3.81
N VAL A 79 2.69 -0.90 4.32
CA VAL A 79 3.05 -2.09 5.12
C VAL A 79 4.02 -3.01 4.36
N LEU A 80 3.83 -3.16 3.05
CA LEU A 80 4.68 -4.01 2.19
C LEU A 80 5.91 -3.32 1.61
N SER A 81 6.08 -2.02 1.86
CA SER A 81 7.23 -1.27 1.33
C SER A 81 8.55 -1.67 1.99
N GLU A 82 9.67 -1.20 1.44
CA GLU A 82 11.01 -1.45 2.00
C GLU A 82 11.06 -1.06 3.48
N PRO A 83 11.59 -1.91 4.38
CA PRO A 83 11.66 -1.61 5.82
C PRO A 83 12.34 -0.29 6.18
N ALA A 84 13.26 0.19 5.33
CA ALA A 84 13.94 1.47 5.49
C ALA A 84 13.09 2.69 5.08
N ALA A 85 11.95 2.50 4.41
CA ALA A 85 11.09 3.58 3.95
C ALA A 85 10.29 4.22 5.10
N GLU A 86 10.14 5.54 5.07
CA GLU A 86 9.38 6.29 6.09
C GLU A 86 7.92 5.82 6.17
N GLN A 87 7.32 5.52 5.02
CA GLN A 87 5.94 5.04 4.93
C GLN A 87 5.79 3.66 5.56
N HIS A 88 6.80 2.78 5.44
CA HIS A 88 6.80 1.48 6.12
C HIS A 88 6.75 1.69 7.64
N SER A 89 7.69 2.48 8.18
CA SER A 89 7.74 2.76 9.62
C SER A 89 6.43 3.37 10.13
N ALA A 90 5.85 4.32 9.38
CA ALA A 90 4.55 4.91 9.72
C ALA A 90 3.42 3.88 9.73
N ALA A 91 3.35 3.01 8.73
CA ALA A 91 2.32 1.97 8.64
C ALA A 91 2.47 0.92 9.75
N MET A 92 3.70 0.50 10.03
CA MET A 92 4.00 -0.46 11.08
C MET A 92 3.65 0.09 12.47
N ALA A 93 3.93 1.36 12.77
CA ALA A 93 3.53 1.97 14.03
C ALA A 93 2.00 1.95 14.26
N VAL A 94 1.23 2.24 13.19
CA VAL A 94 -0.25 2.15 13.22
C VAL A 94 -0.70 0.70 13.44
N LEU A 95 -0.06 -0.25 12.75
CA LEU A 95 -0.43 -1.66 12.80
C LEU A 95 -0.05 -2.31 14.13
N GLU A 96 1.11 -1.98 14.71
CA GLU A 96 1.56 -2.45 16.03
C GLU A 96 0.58 -2.03 17.13
N THR A 97 0.03 -0.82 17.02
CA THR A 97 -0.97 -0.30 17.96
C THR A 97 -2.32 -1.00 17.82
N THR A 98 -2.70 -1.38 16.60
CA THR A 98 -4.06 -1.85 16.29
C THR A 98 -4.19 -3.38 16.22
N ALA A 99 -3.16 -4.06 15.71
CA ALA A 99 -3.10 -5.49 15.45
C ALA A 99 -1.64 -5.99 15.50
N PRO A 100 -1.03 -6.11 16.71
CA PRO A 100 0.39 -6.41 16.87
C PRO A 100 0.82 -7.77 16.27
N ASP A 101 -0.04 -8.79 16.38
CA ASP A 101 0.24 -10.11 15.78
C ASP A 101 0.36 -10.01 14.25
N LEU A 102 -0.48 -9.18 13.62
CA LEU A 102 -0.45 -8.98 12.18
C LEU A 102 0.78 -8.16 11.76
N ALA A 103 1.19 -7.18 12.56
CA ALA A 103 2.46 -6.46 12.35
C ALA A 103 3.65 -7.43 12.34
N ALA A 104 3.74 -8.32 13.34
CA ALA A 104 4.79 -9.33 13.41
C ALA A 104 4.80 -10.25 12.17
N ARG A 105 3.62 -10.64 11.67
CA ARG A 105 3.48 -11.45 10.44
C ARG A 105 4.04 -10.74 9.21
N PHE A 106 3.75 -9.45 9.03
CA PHE A 106 4.30 -8.70 7.90
C PHE A 106 5.82 -8.51 8.03
N CYS A 107 6.35 -8.23 9.22
CA CYS A 107 7.80 -8.21 9.45
C CYS A 107 8.46 -9.53 9.02
N ALA A 108 7.88 -10.66 9.41
CA ALA A 108 8.40 -11.99 9.04
C ALA A 108 8.23 -12.34 7.55
N ALA A 109 7.28 -11.72 6.84
CA ALA A 109 6.99 -11.99 5.45
C ALA A 109 7.96 -11.31 4.47
N HIS A 110 8.89 -10.46 4.92
CA HIS A 110 9.85 -9.75 4.06
C HIS A 110 10.92 -10.71 3.52
N PRO A 111 10.94 -11.03 2.21
CA PRO A 111 11.92 -11.93 1.64
C PRO A 111 13.32 -11.32 1.75
N ASN A 112 14.23 -12.03 2.43
CA ASN A 112 15.61 -11.58 2.66
C ASN A 112 15.72 -10.21 3.36
N GLY A 113 14.72 -9.82 4.14
CA GLY A 113 14.67 -8.52 4.82
C GLY A 113 14.42 -7.33 3.89
N ARG A 114 14.05 -7.57 2.62
CA ARG A 114 13.70 -6.53 1.66
C ARG A 114 12.19 -6.38 1.54
N GLY A 115 11.75 -5.18 1.18
CA GLY A 115 10.37 -4.87 0.85
C GLY A 115 9.87 -5.55 -0.41
N PHE A 116 8.59 -5.37 -0.67
CA PHE A 116 8.00 -5.67 -1.97
C PHE A 116 8.08 -4.45 -2.89
N LEU A 117 8.28 -4.70 -4.19
CA LEU A 117 8.14 -3.68 -5.21
C LEU A 117 6.67 -3.32 -5.36
N ARG A 118 6.33 -2.07 -5.09
CA ARG A 118 4.94 -1.57 -5.12
C ARG A 118 4.64 -1.01 -6.51
N VAL A 119 3.70 -1.64 -7.21
CA VAL A 119 3.23 -1.17 -8.52
C VAL A 119 1.82 -0.63 -8.38
N ALA A 120 1.70 0.70 -8.27
CA ALA A 120 0.42 1.37 -8.07
C ALA A 120 -0.17 1.83 -9.41
N ILE A 121 -1.25 1.17 -9.84
CA ILE A 121 -2.02 1.53 -11.03
C ILE A 121 -3.39 2.10 -10.67
N ASN A 122 -3.88 3.06 -11.45
CA ASN A 122 -5.24 3.57 -11.33
C ASN A 122 -6.11 2.98 -12.45
N GLY A 123 -7.40 2.79 -12.15
CA GLY A 123 -8.38 2.42 -13.19
C GLY A 123 -8.63 3.60 -14.13
N ILE A 124 -8.05 3.55 -15.32
CA ILE A 124 -8.30 4.52 -16.41
C ILE A 124 -8.79 3.77 -17.67
N PRO A 125 -9.42 4.46 -18.64
CA PRO A 125 -9.89 3.85 -19.89
C PRO A 125 -8.72 3.52 -20.86
N ASP A 126 -7.82 2.64 -20.43
CA ASP A 126 -6.65 2.18 -21.18
C ASP A 126 -6.44 0.66 -20.97
N SER A 127 -5.53 0.06 -21.73
CA SER A 127 -5.13 -1.35 -21.57
C SER A 127 -4.54 -1.59 -20.18
N LEU A 128 -5.10 -2.55 -19.44
CA LEU A 128 -4.56 -2.98 -18.15
C LEU A 128 -3.10 -3.42 -18.25
N ILE A 129 -2.75 -4.13 -19.33
CA ILE A 129 -1.38 -4.60 -19.57
C ILE A 129 -0.44 -3.39 -19.74
N ARG A 130 -0.82 -2.41 -20.57
CA ARG A 130 -0.05 -1.17 -20.74
C ARG A 130 0.16 -0.46 -19.41
N GLN A 131 -0.92 -0.26 -18.65
CA GLN A 131 -0.87 0.44 -17.37
C GLN A 131 0.00 -0.31 -16.35
N LEU A 132 -0.06 -1.64 -16.34
CA LEU A 132 0.77 -2.48 -15.47
C LEU A 132 2.25 -2.39 -15.86
N MET A 133 2.59 -2.47 -17.15
CA MET A 133 3.98 -2.36 -17.62
C MET A 133 4.57 -0.98 -17.33
N LEU A 134 3.81 0.10 -17.61
CA LEU A 134 4.23 1.46 -17.27
C LEU A 134 4.39 1.66 -15.77
N GLY A 135 3.45 1.16 -14.97
CA GLY A 135 3.54 1.20 -13.51
C GLY A 135 4.74 0.42 -12.97
N LEU A 136 5.04 -0.73 -13.58
CA LEU A 136 6.19 -1.55 -13.21
C LEU A 136 7.51 -0.85 -13.55
N ALA A 137 7.63 -0.31 -14.77
CA ALA A 137 8.79 0.48 -15.20
C ALA A 137 9.06 1.65 -14.24
N LEU A 138 8.03 2.42 -13.90
CA LEU A 138 8.11 3.52 -12.93
C LEU A 138 8.55 3.03 -11.55
N ALA A 139 8.00 1.92 -11.06
CA ALA A 139 8.36 1.36 -9.76
C ALA A 139 9.82 0.89 -9.72
N VAL A 140 10.29 0.26 -10.80
CA VAL A 140 11.69 -0.19 -10.95
C VAL A 140 12.64 0.99 -10.89
N GLU A 141 12.34 2.06 -11.64
CA GLU A 141 13.11 3.30 -11.64
C GLU A 141 13.16 3.95 -10.24
N GLN A 142 11.99 4.10 -9.60
CA GLN A 142 11.88 4.67 -8.25
C GLN A 142 12.60 3.85 -7.18
N ALA A 143 12.65 2.52 -7.35
CA ALA A 143 13.38 1.63 -6.45
C ALA A 143 14.90 1.62 -6.69
N GLY A 144 15.40 2.36 -7.68
CA GLY A 144 16.82 2.38 -8.04
C GLY A 144 17.33 1.03 -8.55
N LEU A 145 16.43 0.21 -9.12
CA LEU A 145 16.79 -1.07 -9.74
C LEU A 145 17.46 -0.83 -11.12
N PRO A 146 18.18 -1.82 -11.67
CA PRO A 146 18.95 -1.63 -12.90
C PRO A 146 18.10 -1.12 -14.06
N GLY A 147 18.55 -0.05 -14.74
CA GLY A 147 17.83 0.56 -15.88
C GLY A 147 17.61 -0.39 -17.05
N VAL A 148 18.49 -1.39 -17.23
CA VAL A 148 18.31 -2.46 -18.23
C VAL A 148 16.98 -3.19 -18.05
N LEU A 149 16.51 -3.34 -16.80
CA LEU A 149 15.23 -3.97 -16.51
C LEU A 149 14.06 -3.11 -17.00
N VAL A 150 14.19 -1.78 -16.97
CA VAL A 150 13.18 -0.85 -17.49
C VAL A 150 13.10 -0.97 -19.01
N ASP A 151 14.24 -1.01 -19.68
CA ASP A 151 14.32 -1.17 -21.13
C ASP A 151 13.70 -2.51 -21.56
N ASP A 152 14.02 -3.61 -20.88
CA ASP A 152 13.45 -4.94 -21.16
C ASP A 152 11.91 -4.94 -21.01
N ILE A 153 11.39 -4.32 -19.94
CA ILE A 153 9.94 -4.21 -19.69
C ILE A 153 9.24 -3.41 -20.79
N LEU A 154 9.87 -2.35 -21.30
CA LEU A 154 9.29 -1.49 -22.32
C LEU A 154 9.42 -2.08 -23.74
N VAL A 155 10.50 -2.82 -24.01
CA VAL A 155 10.73 -3.50 -25.29
C VAL A 155 9.77 -4.68 -25.50
N GLU A 156 9.48 -5.48 -24.45
CA GLU A 156 8.46 -6.54 -24.52
C GLU A 156 7.03 -5.99 -24.73
N TYR A 157 6.86 -4.68 -24.55
CA TYR A 157 5.59 -3.98 -24.61
C TYR A 157 5.35 -3.25 -25.96
N GLU A 158 6.39 -2.97 -26.76
CA GLU A 158 6.22 -2.39 -28.10
C GLU A 158 5.69 -3.45 -29.09
N PRO A 159 4.56 -3.20 -29.79
CA PRO A 159 3.99 -4.13 -30.77
C PRO A 159 4.82 -4.25 -32.06
#